data_AF-A0A6G0ZAY7-F1
#
_entry.id   AF-A0A6G0ZAY7-F1
#
_cell.length_a   1.000
_cell.length_b   1.000
_cell.length_c   1.000
_cell.angle_alpha   90.00
_cell.angle_beta   90.00
_cell.angle_gamma   90.00
#
_symmetry.space_group_name_H-M   'P 1'
#
loop_
_entity.id
_entity.type
_entity.pdbx_description
1 polymer ?
#
loop_
_entity_poly.entity_id
_entity_poly.type
_entity_poly.pdbx_seq_one_letter_code
_entity_poly.pdbx_strand_id
1 'polypeptide(L)'
;MEIMSVIRVLASAFGAQVICNKIVGLTAGQRRICAAAPDAMAAVGHGIRMAKQECQQQFSTHRWNCTGPSKGNPFGHLQITAFHNSSE
;
A
#
# COMPACT_ATOMS: atom_id res chain seq x y z
N MET A 1 3.27 21.73 29.91
CA MET A 1 3.47 21.72 28.45
C MET A 1 3.96 20.35 27.97
N GLU A 2 4.90 19.73 28.69
CA GLU A 2 5.41 18.36 28.43
C GLU A 2 4.33 17.26 28.36
N ILE A 3 3.41 17.20 29.33
CA ILE A 3 2.40 16.12 29.42
C ILE A 3 1.43 16.13 28.23
N MET A 4 1.02 17.30 27.75
CA MET A 4 0.13 17.41 26.57
C MET A 4 0.84 17.01 25.27
N SER A 5 2.14 17.30 25.14
CA SER A 5 2.94 16.82 24.01
C SER A 5 3.08 15.29 24.02
N VAL A 6 3.35 14.69 25.19
CA VAL A 6 3.45 13.23 25.33
C VAL A 6 2.12 12.56 25.01
N ILE A 7 0.99 13.08 25.50
CA ILE A 7 -0.34 12.53 25.19
C ILE A 7 -0.63 12.59 23.69
N ARG A 8 -0.28 13.69 23.00
CA ARG A 8 -0.46 13.82 21.54
C ARG A 8 0.40 12.82 20.76
N VAL A 9 1.66 12.63 21.17
CA VAL A 9 2.58 11.67 20.55
C VAL A 9 2.10 10.23 20.77
N LEU A 10 1.61 9.89 21.96
CA LEU A 10 1.06 8.57 22.24
C LEU A 10 -0.24 8.32 21.47
N ALA A 11 -1.12 9.31 21.35
CA ALA A 11 -2.36 9.20 20.58
C ALA A 11 -2.09 9.01 19.07
N SER A 12 -1.12 9.73 18.50
CA SER A 12 -0.72 9.55 17.10
C SER A 12 -0.04 8.19 16.88
N ALA A 13 0.82 7.75 17.80
CA ALA A 13 1.47 6.44 17.74
C ALA A 13 0.47 5.28 17.86
N PHE A 14 -0.49 5.37 18.77
CA PHE A 14 -1.58 4.39 18.86
C PHE A 14 -2.47 4.40 17.62
N GLY A 15 -2.80 5.58 17.08
CA GLY A 15 -3.54 5.71 15.83
C GLY A 15 -2.80 5.08 14.65
N ALA A 16 -1.49 5.31 14.54
CA ALA A 16 -0.62 4.72 13.54
C ALA A 16 -0.59 3.19 13.65
N GLN A 17 -0.38 2.66 14.86
CA GLN A 17 -0.33 1.23 15.13
C GLN A 17 -1.63 0.52 14.71
N VAL A 18 -2.79 1.12 15.00
CA VAL A 18 -4.10 0.59 14.63
C VAL A 18 -4.30 0.58 13.12
N ILE A 19 -3.91 1.65 12.41
CA ILE A 19 -4.01 1.74 10.95
C ILE A 19 -3.10 0.69 10.29
N CYS A 20 -1.84 0.60 10.73
CA CYS A 20 -0.84 -0.29 10.16
C CYS A 20 -1.16 -1.77 10.38
N ASN A 21 -1.82 -2.13 11.49
CA ASN A 21 -2.26 -3.50 11.75
C ASN A 21 -3.49 -3.90 10.92
N LYS A 22 -4.30 -2.93 10.44
CA LYS A 22 -5.44 -3.20 9.55
C LYS A 22 -5.02 -3.48 8.11
N ILE A 23 -3.82 -3.11 7.71
CA ILE A 23 -3.32 -3.37 6.36
C ILE A 23 -2.89 -4.84 6.26
N VAL A 24 -3.72 -5.63 5.58
CA VAL A 24 -3.44 -7.04 5.28
C VAL A 24 -2.25 -7.13 4.32
N GLY A 25 -1.38 -8.12 4.46
CA GLY A 25 -0.26 -8.33 3.53
C GLY A 25 1.07 -7.64 3.89
N LEU A 26 1.09 -6.72 4.86
CA LEU A 26 2.36 -6.20 5.39
C LEU A 26 3.11 -7.24 6.21
N THR A 27 4.41 -7.38 5.94
CA THR A 27 5.34 -8.15 6.78
C THR A 27 5.58 -7.45 8.11
N ALA A 28 6.14 -8.15 9.10
CA ALA A 28 6.46 -7.57 10.40
C ALA A 28 7.41 -6.36 10.29
N GLY A 29 8.37 -6.40 9.36
CA GLY A 29 9.27 -5.27 9.08
C GLY A 29 8.53 -4.08 8.47
N GLN A 30 7.65 -4.31 7.51
CA GLN A 30 6.85 -3.26 6.88
C GLN A 30 5.88 -2.59 7.88
N ARG A 31 5.34 -3.33 8.86
CA ARG A 31 4.51 -2.75 9.92
C ARG A 31 5.28 -1.78 10.81
N ARG A 32 6.56 -2.06 11.10
CA ARG A 32 7.42 -1.13 11.88
C ARG A 32 7.64 0.18 11.12
N ILE A 33 7.90 0.09 9.81
CA ILE A 33 8.04 1.26 8.93
C ILE A 33 6.73 2.05 8.89
N CYS A 34 5.59 1.35 8.74
CA CYS A 34 4.28 1.97 8.74
C CYS A 34 3.98 2.71 10.07
N ALA A 35 4.31 2.11 11.22
CA ALA A 35 4.10 2.75 12.52
C ALA A 35 4.99 3.99 12.72
N ALA A 36 6.18 4.02 12.10
CA ALA A 36 7.08 5.17 12.13
C ALA A 36 6.60 6.34 11.23
N ALA A 37 5.90 6.04 10.13
CA ALA A 37 5.41 7.04 9.16
C ALA A 37 4.04 6.62 8.56
N PRO A 38 2.94 6.74 9.32
CA PRO A 38 1.62 6.29 8.89
C PRO A 38 1.02 7.15 7.77
N ASP A 39 1.38 8.44 7.73
CA ASP A 39 1.01 9.40 6.69
C ASP A 39 1.66 9.06 5.34
N ALA A 40 2.94 8.69 5.35
CA ALA A 40 3.64 8.22 4.17
C ALA A 40 2.97 6.96 3.58
N MET A 41 2.48 6.06 4.43
CA MET A 41 1.77 4.85 3.99
C MET A 41 0.44 5.16 3.28
N ALA A 42 -0.25 6.24 3.65
CA ALA A 42 -1.41 6.72 2.92
C ALA A 42 -1.04 7.20 1.50
N ALA A 43 0.07 7.94 1.37
CA ALA A 43 0.58 8.38 0.07
C ALA A 43 1.00 7.19 -0.82
N VAL A 44 1.66 6.18 -0.24
CA VAL A 44 2.01 4.93 -0.94
C VAL A 44 0.75 4.22 -1.46
N GLY A 45 -0.27 4.08 -0.62
CA GLY A 45 -1.55 3.48 -1.03
C GLY A 45 -2.21 4.24 -2.18
N HIS A 46 -2.14 5.57 -2.16
CA HIS A 46 -2.63 6.40 -3.26
C HIS A 46 -1.85 6.17 -4.56
N GLY A 47 -0.51 6.12 -4.48
CA GLY A 47 0.36 5.84 -5.63
C GLY A 47 0.05 4.50 -6.29
N ILE A 48 -0.18 3.45 -5.50
CA ILE A 48 -0.56 2.12 -6.01
C ILE A 48 -1.88 2.17 -6.78
N ARG A 49 -2.87 2.93 -6.28
CA ARG A 49 -4.15 3.12 -6.98
C ARG A 49 -3.95 3.82 -8.34
N MET A 50 -3.15 4.87 -8.38
CA MET A 50 -2.84 5.59 -9.62
C MET A 50 -2.09 4.69 -10.61
N ALA A 51 -1.09 3.95 -10.14
CA ALA A 51 -0.32 3.02 -10.99
C ALA A 51 -1.22 1.91 -11.58
N LYS A 52 -2.16 1.38 -10.80
CA LYS A 52 -3.14 0.40 -11.32
C LYS A 52 -4.02 1.00 -12.41
N GLN A 53 -4.52 2.22 -12.20
CA GLN A 53 -5.37 2.91 -13.17
C GLN A 53 -4.61 3.15 -14.49
N GLU A 54 -3.37 3.64 -14.39
CA GLU A 54 -2.52 3.86 -15.56
C GLU A 54 -2.21 2.55 -16.29
N CYS A 55 -1.89 1.48 -15.56
CA CYS A 55 -1.68 0.16 -16.13
C CYS A 55 -2.93 -0.31 -16.92
N GLN A 56 -4.11 -0.19 -16.31
CA GLN A 56 -5.36 -0.56 -16.98
C GLN A 56 -5.63 0.28 -18.22
N GLN A 57 -5.24 1.55 -18.22
CA GLN A 57 -5.40 2.45 -19.36
C GLN A 57 -4.45 2.06 -20.50
N GLN A 58 -3.15 1.93 -20.22
CA GLN A 58 -2.12 1.58 -21.19
C GLN A 58 -2.31 0.19 -21.79
N PHE A 59 -2.70 -0.78 -20.97
CA PHE A 59 -2.83 -2.18 -21.37
C PHE A 59 -4.28 -2.59 -21.66
N SER A 60 -5.20 -1.65 -21.84
CA SER A 60 -6.64 -1.91 -22.05
C SER A 60 -6.95 -2.85 -23.22
N THR A 61 -6.14 -2.82 -24.28
CA THR A 61 -6.26 -3.66 -25.47
C THR A 61 -5.36 -4.89 -25.47
N HIS A 62 -4.51 -5.04 -24.45
CA HIS A 62 -3.55 -6.14 -24.37
C HIS A 62 -4.20 -7.38 -23.75
N ARG A 63 -3.68 -8.57 -24.10
CA ARG A 63 -4.12 -9.85 -23.49
C ARG A 63 -4.01 -9.83 -21.97
N TRP A 64 -3.01 -9.11 -21.46
CA TRP A 64 -2.89 -8.78 -20.05
C TRP A 64 -3.33 -7.33 -19.85
N ASN A 65 -4.46 -7.11 -19.19
CA ASN A 65 -5.14 -5.81 -19.07
C ASN A 65 -5.06 -5.22 -17.65
N CYS A 66 -4.10 -5.65 -16.85
CA CYS A 66 -3.90 -5.23 -15.46
C CYS A 66 -5.12 -5.43 -14.52
N THR A 67 -6.14 -6.24 -14.89
CA THR A 67 -7.29 -6.52 -14.01
C THR A 67 -7.01 -7.59 -12.95
N GLY A 68 -5.73 -7.87 -12.66
CA GLY A 68 -5.30 -8.87 -11.68
C GLY A 68 -5.93 -8.67 -10.30
N PRO A 69 -5.89 -9.69 -9.42
CA PRO A 69 -6.64 -9.73 -8.17
C PRO A 69 -6.07 -8.76 -7.12
N SER A 70 -6.30 -7.46 -7.30
CA SER A 70 -6.21 -6.47 -6.24
C SER A 70 -7.58 -6.40 -5.60
N LYS A 71 -7.87 -7.34 -4.68
CA LYS A 71 -9.11 -7.38 -3.87
C LYS A 71 -9.12 -6.25 -2.83
N GLY A 72 -9.02 -4.99 -3.28
CA GLY A 72 -9.03 -3.81 -2.43
C GLY A 72 -7.81 -3.65 -1.51
N ASN A 73 -6.89 -4.60 -1.50
CA ASN A 73 -5.65 -4.53 -0.74
C ASN A 73 -4.46 -4.16 -1.66
N PRO A 74 -4.01 -2.90 -1.66
CA PRO A 74 -2.86 -2.46 -2.45
C PRO A 74 -1.53 -3.05 -1.96
N PHE A 75 -1.46 -3.54 -0.72
CA PHE A 75 -0.26 -4.12 -0.10
C PHE A 75 -0.27 -5.65 -0.07
N GLY A 76 -1.15 -6.27 -0.86
CA GLY A 76 -1.26 -7.73 -0.95
C GLY A 76 -0.01 -8.37 -1.56
N HIS A 77 0.13 -9.68 -1.33
CA HIS A 77 1.24 -10.43 -1.91
C HIS A 77 1.09 -10.51 -3.43
N LEU A 78 2.11 -10.04 -4.15
CA LEU A 78 2.17 -10.13 -5.61
C LEU A 78 2.69 -11.51 -6.00
N GLN A 79 1.93 -12.24 -6.81
CA GLN A 79 2.50 -13.35 -7.58
C GLN A 79 3.10 -12.77 -8.85
N ILE A 80 4.40 -12.47 -8.80
CA ILE A 80 5.16 -12.10 -10.00
C ILE A 80 5.42 -13.39 -10.78
N THR A 81 4.47 -13.77 -11.64
CA THR A 81 4.78 -14.65 -12.75
C THR A 81 5.43 -13.78 -13.81
N ALA A 82 6.73 -13.94 -14.01
CA ALA A 82 7.46 -13.16 -15.01
C ALA A 82 6.90 -13.44 -16.41
N PHE A 83 6.25 -12.45 -17.01
CA PHE A 83 5.85 -12.46 -18.41
C PHE A 83 6.56 -11.29 -19.10
N HIS A 84 7.66 -11.60 -19.78
CA HIS A 84 8.16 -10.75 -20.86
C HIS A 84 7.84 -11.46 -22.16
N ASN A 85 6.58 -11.42 -22.57
CA ASN A 85 6.27 -11.59 -23.97
C ASN A 85 5.14 -10.63 -24.33
N SER A 86 5.53 -9.37 -24.51
CA SER A 86 4.86 -8.50 -25.47
C SER A 86 5.04 -9.14 -26.83
N SER A 87 4.21 -10.13 -27.13
CA SER A 87 4.08 -10.68 -28.48
C SER A 87 3.35 -9.65 -29.33
N GLU A 88 4.08 -8.61 -29.73
CA GLU A 88 4.07 -8.14 -31.11
C GLU A 88 5.11 -8.93 -31.91
#